data_AF-A0A535U7J3-F1
#
_entry.id   AF-A0A535U7J3-F1
#
_cell.length_a   1.000
_cell.length_b   1.000
_cell.length_c   1.000
_cell.angle_alpha   90.00
_cell.angle_beta   90.00
_cell.angle_gamma   90.00
#
_symmetry.space_group_name_H-M   'P 1'
#
loop_
_entity.id
_entity.type
_entity.pdbx_description
1 polymer ?
#
loop_
_entity_poly.entity_id
_entity_poly.type
_entity_poly.pdbx_seq_one_letter_code
_entity_poly.pdbx_strand_id
1 'polypeptide(L)'
;FTGPVEDSANGVIQFDIPASYDGRTIEGVRLVFREGKVVEASARQGQAYLEHMLEIDAGARYLGEFAFGNNARVDRSTKNVLFDEKIGGTVHLALGASYPETGGVNQSALHWDMVSDLRQKGEVWVDDVLFLKEGKIVV
;
A
#
# COMPACT_ATOMS: atom_id res chain seq x y z
N PHE A 1 -3.38 7.38 -9.26
CA PHE A 1 -2.81 6.07 -8.94
C PHE A 1 -2.17 5.50 -10.19
N THR A 2 -1.33 4.49 -10.05
CA THR A 2 -0.77 3.72 -11.17
C THR A 2 -0.41 2.31 -10.70
N GLY A 3 -0.25 1.37 -11.62
CA GLY A 3 0.35 0.06 -11.37
C GLY A 3 1.88 0.19 -11.37
N PRO A 4 2.58 -0.29 -10.34
CA PRO A 4 4.04 -0.42 -10.37
C PRO A 4 4.50 -1.47 -11.38
N VAL A 5 5.73 -1.34 -11.90
CA VAL A 5 6.36 -2.42 -12.69
C VAL A 5 6.64 -3.60 -11.77
N GLU A 6 6.22 -4.79 -12.16
CA GLU A 6 6.03 -5.95 -11.28
C GLU A 6 7.28 -6.37 -10.52
N ASP A 7 8.45 -6.27 -11.16
CA ASP A 7 9.75 -6.72 -10.65
C ASP A 7 10.64 -5.57 -10.13
N SER A 8 10.09 -4.35 -10.03
CA SER A 8 10.88 -3.15 -9.72
C SER A 8 10.90 -2.74 -8.24
N ALA A 9 9.91 -3.16 -7.45
CA ALA A 9 9.77 -2.70 -6.07
C ALA A 9 10.88 -3.25 -5.16
N ASN A 10 11.54 -2.36 -4.42
CA ASN A 10 12.62 -2.71 -3.49
C ASN A 10 12.53 -1.84 -2.23
N GLY A 11 12.78 -2.44 -1.07
CA GLY A 11 12.84 -1.72 0.21
C GLY A 11 11.84 -2.22 1.25
N VAL A 12 11.44 -1.32 2.13
CA VAL A 12 10.57 -1.62 3.29
C VAL A 12 9.45 -0.61 3.37
N ILE A 13 8.23 -1.08 3.61
CA ILE A 13 7.10 -0.22 3.92
C ILE A 13 6.41 -0.66 5.21
N GLN A 14 5.97 0.32 5.99
CA GLN A 14 5.17 0.16 7.18
C GLN A 14 3.79 0.81 6.95
N PHE A 15 2.73 0.10 7.31
CA PHE A 15 1.36 0.58 7.29
C PHE A 15 0.86 0.77 8.71
N ASP A 16 0.59 2.02 9.06
CA ASP A 16 0.19 2.44 10.41
C ASP A 16 -1.33 2.46 10.59
N ILE A 17 -2.07 2.55 9.48
CA ILE A 17 -3.53 2.55 9.48
C ILE A 17 -4.03 1.10 9.41
N PRO A 18 -4.92 0.67 10.33
CA PRO A 18 -5.51 -0.66 10.29
C PRO A 18 -6.17 -0.97 8.94
N ALA A 19 -5.81 -2.08 8.34
CA ALA A 19 -6.40 -2.55 7.08
C ALA A 19 -7.46 -3.61 7.39
N SER A 20 -8.67 -3.42 6.86
CA SER A 20 -9.74 -4.42 6.97
C SER A 20 -9.99 -5.07 5.62
N TYR A 21 -9.96 -6.40 5.58
CA TYR A 21 -10.25 -7.21 4.40
C TYR A 21 -11.05 -8.43 4.80
N ASP A 22 -12.10 -8.76 4.04
CA ASP A 22 -12.99 -9.90 4.29
C ASP A 22 -13.46 -10.02 5.76
N GLY A 23 -13.85 -8.88 6.36
CA GLY A 23 -14.33 -8.82 7.75
C GLY A 23 -13.26 -9.02 8.83
N ARG A 24 -11.98 -9.14 8.46
CA ARG A 24 -10.84 -9.25 9.38
C ARG A 24 -9.99 -8.00 9.32
N THR A 25 -9.50 -7.55 10.47
CA THR A 25 -8.59 -6.40 10.57
C THR A 25 -7.18 -6.86 10.88
N ILE A 26 -6.21 -6.32 10.15
CA ILE A 26 -4.78 -6.43 10.48
C ILE A 26 -4.23 -5.05 10.83
N GLU A 27 -3.22 -5.02 11.70
CA GLU A 27 -2.62 -3.77 12.17
C GLU A 27 -1.10 -3.84 12.21
N GLY A 28 -0.45 -2.70 11.92
CA GLY A 28 1.00 -2.56 12.01
C GLY A 28 1.75 -3.45 11.03
N VAL A 29 1.29 -3.48 9.78
CA VAL A 29 1.86 -4.32 8.73
C VAL A 29 3.21 -3.75 8.28
N ARG A 30 4.22 -4.61 8.20
CA ARG A 30 5.53 -4.32 7.64
C ARG A 30 5.85 -5.30 6.54
N LEU A 31 6.18 -4.79 5.35
CA LEU A 31 6.57 -5.61 4.21
C LEU A 31 7.98 -5.26 3.75
N VAL A 32 8.75 -6.28 3.37
CA VAL A 32 10.06 -6.12 2.72
C VAL A 32 9.95 -6.63 1.30
N PHE A 33 10.27 -5.75 0.34
CA PHE A 33 10.28 -6.04 -1.08
C PHE A 33 11.70 -6.23 -1.59
N ARG A 34 11.89 -7.24 -2.44
CA ARG A 34 13.08 -7.43 -3.27
C ARG A 34 12.64 -7.85 -4.66
N GLU A 35 13.12 -7.16 -5.69
CA GLU A 35 12.80 -7.45 -7.09
C GLU A 35 11.28 -7.63 -7.31
N GLY A 36 10.49 -6.70 -6.76
CA GLY A 36 9.03 -6.69 -6.88
C GLY A 36 8.27 -7.52 -5.87
N LYS A 37 8.91 -8.50 -5.23
CA LYS A 37 8.25 -9.51 -4.40
C LYS A 37 8.37 -9.21 -2.91
N VAL A 38 7.28 -9.41 -2.17
CA VAL A 38 7.31 -9.50 -0.70
C VAL A 38 8.08 -10.75 -0.25
N VAL A 39 9.27 -10.53 0.31
CA VAL A 39 10.14 -11.58 0.86
C VAL A 39 10.03 -11.73 2.37
N GLU A 40 9.63 -10.69 3.09
CA GLU A 40 9.33 -10.74 4.52
C GLU A 40 8.05 -9.95 4.79
N ALA A 41 7.21 -10.45 5.69
CA ALA A 41 5.96 -9.83 6.09
C ALA A 41 5.71 -10.02 7.59
N SER A 42 5.38 -8.94 8.29
CA SER A 42 4.94 -9.01 9.68
C SER A 42 3.76 -8.09 9.95
N ALA A 43 2.97 -8.40 10.97
CA ALA A 43 1.87 -7.60 11.46
C ALA A 43 1.80 -7.72 12.98
N ARG A 44 1.52 -6.60 13.66
CA ARG A 44 1.29 -6.59 15.11
C ARG A 44 0.00 -7.33 15.48
N GLN A 45 -1.01 -7.24 14.62
CA GLN A 45 -2.27 -7.97 14.76
C GLN A 45 -2.64 -8.62 13.41
N GLY A 46 -3.08 -9.88 13.46
CA GLY A 46 -3.53 -10.60 12.27
C GLY A 46 -2.41 -11.25 11.44
N GLN A 47 -1.24 -11.53 12.03
CA GLN A 47 -0.09 -12.17 11.35
C GLN A 47 -0.47 -13.38 10.51
N ALA A 48 -1.13 -14.37 11.11
CA ALA A 48 -1.51 -15.60 10.41
C ALA A 48 -2.48 -15.34 9.24
N TYR A 49 -3.30 -14.29 9.34
CA TYR A 49 -4.18 -13.90 8.24
C TYR A 49 -3.41 -13.21 7.13
N LEU A 50 -2.49 -12.29 7.45
CA LEU A 50 -1.59 -11.69 6.48
C LEU A 50 -0.79 -12.76 5.71
N GLU A 51 -0.18 -13.72 6.41
CA GLU A 51 0.55 -14.83 5.80
C GLU A 51 -0.34 -15.64 4.84
N HIS A 52 -1.55 -15.98 5.28
CA HIS A 52 -2.51 -16.68 4.42
C HIS A 52 -2.87 -15.88 3.16
N MET A 53 -3.14 -14.57 3.30
CA MET A 53 -3.48 -13.71 2.18
C MET A 53 -2.32 -13.60 1.16
N LEU A 54 -1.07 -13.62 1.63
CA LEU A 54 0.13 -13.62 0.78
C LEU A 54 0.39 -14.96 0.06
N GLU A 55 -0.41 -15.99 0.34
CA GLU A 55 -0.26 -17.35 -0.22
C GLU A 55 -1.46 -17.79 -1.06
N ILE A 56 -2.48 -16.95 -1.21
CA ILE A 56 -3.71 -17.34 -1.93
C ILE A 56 -3.46 -17.65 -3.41
N ASP A 57 -2.47 -16.98 -4.00
CA ASP A 57 -2.01 -17.22 -5.38
C ASP A 57 -0.61 -16.63 -5.63
N ALA A 58 -0.10 -16.83 -6.84
CA ALA A 58 1.23 -16.40 -7.23
C ALA A 58 1.41 -14.88 -7.29
N GLY A 59 0.35 -14.11 -7.53
CA GLY A 59 0.38 -12.66 -7.68
C GLY A 59 0.23 -11.91 -6.36
N ALA A 60 -0.24 -12.57 -5.29
CA ALA A 60 -0.55 -11.97 -3.99
C ALA A 60 0.64 -11.28 -3.28
N ARG A 61 1.88 -11.59 -3.69
CA ARG A 61 3.12 -11.02 -3.12
C ARG A 61 3.71 -9.88 -3.95
N TYR A 62 3.03 -9.42 -4.99
CA TYR A 62 3.47 -8.33 -5.84
C TYR A 62 2.50 -7.16 -5.72
N LEU A 63 2.96 -5.97 -6.08
CA LEU A 63 2.13 -4.78 -6.04
C LEU A 63 1.19 -4.72 -7.25
N GLY A 64 -0.06 -4.35 -6.99
CA GLY A 64 -1.06 -4.04 -8.01
C GLY A 64 -1.27 -2.55 -8.21
N GLU A 65 -1.05 -1.75 -7.17
CA GLU A 65 -1.29 -0.30 -7.20
C GLU A 65 -0.35 0.46 -6.27
N PHE A 66 -0.02 1.68 -6.69
CA PHE A 66 0.46 2.77 -5.85
C PHE A 66 -0.37 4.04 -6.06
N ALA A 67 -0.75 4.72 -4.97
CA ALA A 67 -1.39 6.02 -5.05
C ALA A 67 -1.14 6.94 -3.86
N PHE A 68 -1.54 8.20 -4.05
CA PHE A 68 -1.57 9.24 -3.02
C PHE A 68 -3.00 9.46 -2.54
N GLY A 69 -3.15 9.59 -1.22
CA GLY A 69 -4.36 10.08 -0.59
C GLY A 69 -4.41 11.61 -0.63
N ASN A 70 -5.43 12.15 -1.32
CA ASN A 70 -5.51 13.58 -1.65
C ASN A 70 -6.75 14.28 -1.05
N ASN A 71 -7.58 13.57 -0.28
CA ASN A 71 -8.77 14.15 0.31
C ASN A 71 -8.48 14.75 1.69
N ALA A 72 -8.17 16.05 1.72
CA ALA A 72 -7.91 16.79 2.95
C ALA A 72 -9.09 16.82 3.95
N ARG A 73 -10.31 16.42 3.54
CA ARG A 73 -11.48 16.33 4.43
C ARG A 73 -11.59 14.98 5.16
N VAL A 74 -10.80 13.99 4.76
CA VAL A 74 -10.65 12.72 5.48
C VAL A 74 -9.27 12.76 6.11
N ASP A 75 -9.22 13.01 7.41
CA ASP A 75 -7.99 13.27 8.17
C ASP A 75 -7.72 12.21 9.26
N ARG A 76 -8.57 11.21 9.35
CA ARG A 76 -8.48 10.10 10.30
C ARG A 76 -9.02 8.82 9.68
N SER A 77 -8.55 7.68 10.18
CA SER A 77 -9.10 6.39 9.79
C SER A 77 -10.58 6.30 10.15
N THR A 78 -11.35 5.84 9.17
CA THR A 78 -12.78 5.53 9.23
C THR A 78 -13.03 4.02 9.35
N LYS A 79 -11.96 3.20 9.24
CA LYS A 79 -12.02 1.73 9.13
C LYS A 79 -12.75 1.24 7.89
N ASN A 80 -12.95 2.12 6.91
CA ASN A 80 -13.47 1.79 5.60
C ASN A 80 -12.39 2.14 4.58
N VAL A 81 -11.88 1.12 3.90
CA VAL A 81 -10.76 1.26 2.95
C VAL A 81 -11.02 2.33 1.89
N LEU A 82 -12.27 2.45 1.39
CA LEU A 82 -12.66 3.40 0.36
C LEU A 82 -12.48 4.87 0.78
N PHE A 83 -12.54 5.15 2.08
CA PHE A 83 -12.24 6.47 2.62
C PHE A 83 -10.79 6.58 3.09
N ASP A 84 -10.27 5.51 3.71
CA ASP A 84 -8.95 5.52 4.33
C ASP A 84 -7.83 5.65 3.27
N GLU A 85 -7.97 5.02 2.10
CA GLU A 85 -7.05 5.17 0.96
C GLU A 85 -7.04 6.60 0.39
N LYS A 86 -8.05 7.42 0.71
CA LYS A 86 -8.17 8.81 0.23
C LYS A 86 -7.64 9.83 1.24
N ILE A 87 -7.25 9.43 2.46
CA ILE A 87 -6.82 10.36 3.53
C ILE A 87 -5.74 11.31 3.00
N GLY A 88 -5.96 12.62 3.15
CA GLY A 88 -5.01 13.61 2.66
C GLY A 88 -3.61 13.45 3.27
N GLY A 89 -2.59 13.39 2.44
CA GLY A 89 -1.19 13.31 2.88
C GLY A 89 -0.71 11.91 3.23
N THR A 90 -1.42 10.87 2.79
CA THR A 90 -1.00 9.47 2.87
C THR A 90 -0.59 8.93 1.51
N VAL A 91 -0.01 7.74 1.51
CA VAL A 91 0.07 6.89 0.32
C VAL A 91 -0.58 5.56 0.62
N HIS A 92 -1.06 4.89 -0.41
CA HIS A 92 -1.47 3.49 -0.30
C HIS A 92 -0.77 2.64 -1.35
N LEU A 93 -0.58 1.38 -0.98
CA LEU A 93 -0.13 0.32 -1.86
C LEU A 93 -1.16 -0.80 -1.82
N ALA A 94 -1.50 -1.34 -2.98
CA ALA A 94 -2.29 -2.56 -3.08
C ALA A 94 -1.37 -3.75 -3.37
N LEU A 95 -1.50 -4.83 -2.60
CA LEU A 95 -0.96 -6.14 -2.99
C LEU A 95 -1.93 -6.87 -3.89
N GLY A 96 -1.41 -7.65 -4.85
CA GLY A 96 -2.19 -8.46 -5.77
C GLY A 96 -2.48 -7.76 -7.09
N ALA A 97 -3.69 -7.97 -7.62
CA ALA A 97 -4.07 -7.67 -8.99
C ALA A 97 -3.84 -6.20 -9.34
N SER A 98 -3.22 -6.00 -10.50
CA SER A 98 -3.13 -4.69 -11.13
C SER A 98 -4.43 -4.35 -11.86
N TYR A 99 -4.74 -3.06 -11.93
CA TYR A 99 -5.77 -2.53 -12.81
C TYR A 99 -5.26 -2.51 -14.27
N PRO A 100 -5.91 -3.21 -15.22
CA PRO A 100 -5.42 -3.30 -16.61
C PRO A 100 -5.21 -1.95 -17.30
N GLU A 101 -6.00 -0.94 -16.95
CA GLU A 101 -5.87 0.43 -17.48
C GLU A 101 -4.56 1.13 -17.08
N THR A 102 -3.87 0.63 -16.05
CA THR A 102 -2.56 1.15 -15.63
C THR A 102 -1.40 0.52 -16.41
N GLY A 103 -1.67 -0.49 -17.23
CA GLY A 103 -0.67 -1.28 -17.94
C GLY A 103 0.01 -2.38 -17.10
N GLY A 104 -0.31 -2.49 -15.81
CA GLY A 104 0.15 -3.58 -14.97
C GLY A 104 -0.40 -4.93 -15.42
N VAL A 105 0.40 -5.97 -15.24
CA VAL A 105 0.13 -7.35 -15.68
C VAL A 105 0.04 -8.33 -14.52
N ASN A 106 0.22 -7.88 -13.27
CA ASN A 106 0.06 -8.77 -12.12
C ASN A 106 -1.39 -9.26 -12.00
N GLN A 107 -1.56 -10.58 -11.98
CA GLN A 107 -2.86 -11.24 -11.84
C GLN A 107 -2.94 -11.94 -10.49
N SER A 108 -4.00 -11.64 -9.74
CA SER A 108 -4.26 -12.23 -8.42
C SER A 108 -5.76 -12.17 -8.12
N ALA A 109 -6.23 -13.06 -7.24
CA ALA A 109 -7.54 -12.91 -6.61
C ALA A 109 -7.52 -11.87 -5.48
N LEU A 110 -6.33 -11.46 -5.04
CA LEU A 110 -6.13 -10.40 -4.06
C LEU A 110 -6.13 -9.05 -4.76
N HIS A 111 -6.76 -8.04 -4.16
CA HIS A 111 -6.43 -6.64 -4.36
C HIS A 111 -6.61 -5.95 -3.01
N TRP A 112 -5.51 -5.73 -2.31
CA TRP A 112 -5.56 -5.32 -0.91
C TRP A 112 -4.80 -4.03 -0.62
N ASP A 113 -5.55 -2.95 -0.53
CA ASP A 113 -5.07 -1.63 -0.17
C ASP A 113 -4.69 -1.53 1.32
N MET A 114 -3.49 -1.03 1.54
CA MET A 114 -2.97 -0.69 2.87
C MET A 114 -2.38 0.72 2.82
N VAL A 115 -2.62 1.50 3.88
CA VAL A 115 -2.35 2.94 3.90
C VAL A 115 -1.19 3.26 4.85
N SER A 116 -0.24 4.04 4.36
CA SER A 116 0.91 4.56 5.10
C SER A 116 0.78 6.07 5.29
N ASP A 117 0.89 6.54 6.53
CA ASP A 117 0.68 7.94 6.88
C ASP A 117 1.98 8.73 6.82
N LEU A 118 2.07 9.68 5.87
CA LEU A 118 3.28 10.45 5.64
C LEU A 118 3.29 11.82 6.34
N ARG A 119 2.22 12.18 7.05
CA ARG A 119 2.00 13.55 7.56
C ARG A 119 2.96 13.98 8.65
N GLN A 120 3.59 13.04 9.36
CA GLN A 120 4.52 13.35 10.45
C GLN A 120 5.90 13.74 9.93
N LYS A 121 6.51 12.90 9.09
CA LYS A 121 7.91 13.02 8.63
C LYS A 121 8.16 12.39 7.25
N GLY A 122 7.10 12.01 6.53
CA GLY A 122 7.24 11.28 5.27
C GLY A 122 7.68 12.19 4.13
N GLU A 123 8.50 11.65 3.25
CA GLU A 123 8.91 12.30 2.00
C GLU A 123 8.66 11.33 0.85
N VAL A 124 8.20 11.86 -0.29
CA VAL A 124 8.12 11.12 -1.54
C VAL A 124 8.93 11.87 -2.58
N TRP A 125 9.86 11.13 -3.17
CA TRP A 125 10.75 11.58 -4.23
C TRP A 125 10.30 10.92 -5.53
N VAL A 126 10.18 11.72 -6.59
CA VAL A 126 9.91 11.24 -7.94
C VAL A 126 11.13 11.59 -8.77
N ASP A 127 11.83 10.56 -9.22
CA ASP A 127 13.21 10.67 -9.69
C ASP A 127 14.07 11.37 -8.62
N ASP A 128 14.60 12.56 -8.92
CA ASP A 128 15.41 13.37 -7.99
C ASP A 128 14.66 14.60 -7.46
N VAL A 129 13.34 14.66 -7.65
CA VAL A 129 12.51 15.78 -7.23
C VAL A 129 11.75 15.41 -5.95
N LEU A 130 11.96 16.18 -4.89
CA LEU A 130 11.13 16.10 -3.69
C LEU A 130 9.70 16.54 -4.06
N PHE A 131 8.80 15.57 -4.21
CA PHE A 131 7.43 15.79 -4.67
C PHE A 131 6.46 16.05 -3.51
N LEU A 132 6.59 15.28 -2.42
CA LEU A 132 5.77 15.39 -1.23
C LEU A 132 6.65 15.42 0.03
N LYS A 133 6.32 16.30 0.97
CA LYS A 133 6.94 16.37 2.30
C LYS A 133 5.87 16.58 3.37
N GLU A 134 5.91 15.77 4.43
CA GLU A 134 5.01 15.86 5.59
C GLU A 134 3.53 15.88 5.16
N GLY A 135 3.17 15.01 4.21
CA GLY A 135 1.82 14.89 3.67
C GLY A 135 1.38 16.02 2.73
N LYS A 136 2.28 16.93 2.32
CA LYS A 136 1.98 18.04 1.41
C LYS A 136 2.79 17.93 0.13
N ILE A 137 2.13 18.10 -1.01
CA ILE A 137 2.81 18.26 -2.30
C ILE A 137 3.57 19.59 -2.28
N VAL A 138 4.84 19.60 -2.70
CA VAL A 138 5.75 20.77 -2.60
C VAL A 138 6.27 21.26 -3.95
N VAL A 139 5.72 20.75 -5.05
CA VAL A 139 6.04 21.14 -6.43
C VAL A 139 4.87 21.84 -7.11
#